data_AF-A0A3C1V5E6-F1
#
_entry.id   AF-A0A3C1V5E6-F1
#
_cell.length_a   1.000
_cell.length_b   1.000
_cell.length_c   1.000
_cell.angle_alpha   90.00
_cell.angle_beta   90.00
_cell.angle_gamma   90.00
#
_symmetry.space_group_name_H-M   'P 1'
#
loop_
_entity.id
_entity.type
_entity.pdbx_description
1 polymer ?
#
loop_
_entity_poly.entity_id
_entity_poly.type
_entity_poly.pdbx_seq_one_letter_code
_entity_poly.pdbx_strand_id
1 'polypeptide(L)'
;DKPIRSDILDLLRTYRRHFYVQVVAATPSLLEHPHDLAALRNVCDGLIIRRNEGYDFGSWMTGLRFCRDLIDQRQSVLLSNDSFWGPIRPLTGLINRLSNSQADVIGLTDNLMYEPHLQS
;
A
#
# COMPACT_ATOMS: atom_id res chain seq x y z
N ASP A 1 19.76 0.06 -12.10
CA ASP A 1 19.23 -0.17 -10.74
C ASP A 1 17.93 -0.96 -10.80
N LYS A 2 17.63 -1.78 -9.78
CA LYS A 2 16.33 -2.46 -9.71
C LYS A 2 15.28 -1.42 -9.28
N PRO A 3 14.20 -1.21 -10.05
CA PRO A 3 13.18 -0.23 -9.71
C PRO A 3 12.35 -0.62 -8.47
N ILE A 4 12.44 -1.88 -8.01
CA ILE A 4 11.66 -2.41 -6.90
C ILE A 4 12.57 -3.10 -5.88
N ARG A 5 12.38 -2.77 -4.60
CA ARG A 5 13.03 -3.42 -3.46
C ARG A 5 12.41 -4.80 -3.22
N SER A 6 13.22 -5.83 -2.97
CA SER A 6 12.74 -7.21 -2.91
C SER A 6 11.72 -7.48 -1.78
N ASP A 7 11.87 -6.82 -0.64
CA ASP A 7 10.96 -6.93 0.50
C ASP A 7 9.55 -6.42 0.16
N ILE A 8 9.40 -5.46 -0.76
CA ILE A 8 8.09 -4.99 -1.20
C ILE A 8 7.28 -6.13 -1.82
N LEU A 9 7.91 -7.03 -2.57
CA LEU A 9 7.20 -8.18 -3.15
C LEU A 9 6.69 -9.13 -2.05
N ASP A 10 7.47 -9.34 -0.98
CA ASP A 10 7.08 -10.18 0.15
C ASP A 10 6.01 -9.52 1.03
N LEU A 11 6.07 -8.20 1.17
CA LEU A 11 5.06 -7.40 1.84
C LEU A 11 3.72 -7.47 1.12
N LEU A 12 3.71 -7.24 -0.20
CA LEU A 12 2.51 -7.33 -1.02
C LEU A 12 1.91 -8.74 -1.03
N ARG A 13 2.73 -9.79 -1.09
CA ARG A 13 2.26 -11.18 -0.92
C ARG A 13 1.57 -11.37 0.42
N THR A 14 2.12 -10.80 1.48
CA THR A 14 1.52 -10.90 2.82
C THR A 14 0.21 -10.13 2.89
N TYR A 15 0.15 -8.92 2.32
CA TYR A 15 -1.09 -8.15 2.24
C TYR A 15 -2.18 -8.88 1.45
N ARG A 16 -1.85 -9.50 0.30
CA ARG A 16 -2.83 -10.25 -0.52
C ARG A 16 -3.48 -11.43 0.17
N ARG A 17 -2.90 -11.93 1.26
CA ARG A 17 -3.53 -12.98 2.08
C ARG A 17 -4.70 -12.46 2.90
N HIS A 18 -4.85 -11.15 3.04
CA HIS A 18 -5.81 -10.50 3.93
C HIS A 18 -6.65 -9.43 3.23
N PHE A 19 -6.13 -8.81 2.16
CA PHE A 19 -6.74 -7.69 1.47
C PHE A 19 -6.73 -7.92 -0.04
N TYR A 20 -7.65 -7.25 -0.74
CA TYR A 20 -7.45 -6.92 -2.14
C TYR A 20 -6.37 -5.84 -2.24
N VAL A 21 -5.32 -6.07 -3.03
CA VAL A 21 -4.13 -5.20 -3.10
C VAL A 21 -4.08 -4.46 -4.43
N GLN A 22 -4.44 -3.18 -4.40
CA GLN A 22 -4.21 -2.24 -5.49
C GLN A 22 -2.86 -1.53 -5.31
N VAL A 23 -1.92 -1.74 -6.23
CA VAL A 23 -0.64 -1.01 -6.26
C VAL A 23 -0.76 0.21 -7.16
N VAL A 24 -0.28 1.36 -6.68
CA VAL A 24 -0.08 2.57 -7.48
C VAL A 24 1.41 2.87 -7.51
N ALA A 25 2.06 2.60 -8.63
CA ALA A 25 3.48 2.88 -8.84
C ALA A 25 3.66 4.28 -9.44
N ALA A 26 4.22 5.20 -8.65
CA ALA A 26 4.60 6.54 -9.09
C ALA A 26 5.98 6.56 -9.81
N THR A 27 6.31 5.48 -10.52
CA THR A 27 7.62 5.26 -11.16
C THR A 27 7.40 4.92 -12.64
N PRO A 28 7.29 5.92 -13.55
CA PRO A 28 7.02 5.67 -14.97
C PRO A 28 8.04 4.76 -15.64
N SER A 29 9.31 4.85 -15.25
CA SER A 29 10.39 4.00 -15.79
C SER A 29 10.16 2.52 -15.53
N LEU A 30 9.28 2.13 -14.61
CA LEU A 30 8.90 0.72 -14.38
C LEU A 30 8.36 0.04 -15.65
N LEU A 31 7.80 0.81 -16.60
CA LEU A 31 7.36 0.29 -17.90
C LEU A 31 8.52 -0.28 -18.74
N GLU A 32 9.74 0.18 -18.51
CA GLU A 32 10.97 -0.27 -19.18
C GLU A 32 11.56 -1.54 -18.52
N HIS A 33 10.95 -2.02 -17.43
CA HIS A 33 11.41 -3.15 -16.63
C HIS A 33 10.37 -4.30 -16.61
N PRO A 34 10.26 -5.10 -17.69
CA PRO A 34 9.20 -6.11 -17.82
C PRO A 34 9.25 -7.20 -16.76
N HIS A 35 10.45 -7.55 -16.26
CA HIS A 35 10.60 -8.53 -15.18
C HIS A 35 10.01 -8.03 -13.86
N ASP A 36 10.27 -6.78 -13.51
CA ASP A 36 9.73 -6.15 -12.29
C ASP A 36 8.23 -5.92 -12.40
N LEU A 37 7.75 -5.53 -13.58
CA LEU A 37 6.33 -5.42 -13.89
C LEU A 37 5.60 -6.76 -13.73
N ALA A 38 6.18 -7.85 -14.25
CA ALA A 38 5.63 -9.19 -14.10
C ALA A 38 5.65 -9.65 -12.64
N ALA A 39 6.73 -9.36 -11.91
CA ALA A 39 6.83 -9.67 -10.49
C ALA A 39 5.74 -8.98 -9.67
N LEU A 40 5.48 -7.69 -9.91
CA LEU A 40 4.39 -6.96 -9.25
C LEU A 40 3.02 -7.54 -9.57
N ARG A 41 2.72 -7.78 -10.86
CA ARG A 41 1.43 -8.35 -11.29
C ARG A 41 1.13 -9.69 -10.61
N ASN A 42 2.16 -10.48 -10.29
CA ASN A 42 2.00 -11.74 -9.57
C ASN A 42 1.69 -11.56 -8.07
N VAL A 43 1.94 -10.38 -7.50
CA VAL A 43 1.80 -10.10 -6.06
C VAL A 43 0.86 -8.93 -5.75
N CYS A 44 0.10 -8.43 -6.72
CA CYS A 44 -1.01 -7.47 -6.55
C CYS A 44 -2.27 -7.97 -7.27
N ASP A 45 -3.43 -7.41 -6.92
CA ASP A 45 -4.69 -7.66 -7.64
C ASP A 45 -4.96 -6.61 -8.72
N GLY A 46 -4.39 -5.40 -8.55
CA GLY A 46 -4.38 -4.36 -9.58
C GLY A 46 -3.10 -3.54 -9.54
N LEU A 47 -2.70 -3.01 -10.69
CA LEU A 47 -1.50 -2.18 -10.85
C LEU A 47 -1.80 -0.96 -11.72
N ILE A 48 -1.54 0.22 -11.17
CA ILE A 48 -1.56 1.51 -11.89
C ILE A 48 -0.14 2.05 -11.91
N ILE A 49 0.31 2.52 -13.07
CA ILE A 49 1.57 3.23 -13.23
C ILE A 49 1.25 4.68 -13.59
N ARG A 50 1.88 5.64 -12.90
CA ARG A 50 1.64 7.07 -13.07
C ARG A 50 2.91 7.90 -12.92
N ARG A 51 2.85 9.16 -13.36
CA ARG A 51 3.88 10.17 -13.08
C ARG A 51 3.98 10.45 -11.59
N ASN A 52 5.18 10.79 -11.11
CA ASN A 52 5.41 11.12 -9.70
C ASN A 52 4.99 12.57 -9.36
N GLU A 53 3.70 12.86 -9.48
CA GLU A 53 3.13 14.16 -9.13
C GLU A 53 2.26 14.02 -7.87
N GLY A 54 2.36 14.95 -6.92
CA GLY A 54 1.58 14.90 -5.67
C GLY A 54 1.98 13.79 -4.68
N TYR A 55 3.08 13.07 -4.93
CA TYR A 55 3.67 12.06 -4.03
C TYR A 55 2.64 11.04 -3.52
N ASP A 56 2.76 10.60 -2.27
CA ASP A 56 1.89 9.61 -1.64
C ASP A 56 0.41 10.01 -1.71
N PHE A 57 0.08 11.27 -1.43
CA PHE A 57 -1.29 11.77 -1.53
C PHE A 57 -1.86 11.68 -2.95
N GLY A 58 -1.06 11.96 -3.97
CA GLY A 58 -1.43 11.79 -5.38
C GLY A 58 -1.68 10.33 -5.73
N SER A 59 -0.85 9.42 -5.20
CA SER A 59 -1.01 7.97 -5.37
C SER A 59 -2.24 7.44 -4.65
N TRP A 60 -2.50 7.86 -3.40
CA TRP A 60 -3.70 7.51 -2.66
C TRP A 60 -4.97 8.03 -3.34
N MET A 61 -4.98 9.29 -3.79
CA MET A 61 -6.12 9.83 -4.55
C MET A 61 -6.41 8.98 -5.79
N THR A 62 -5.36 8.60 -6.53
CA THR A 62 -5.49 7.78 -7.75
C THR A 62 -6.10 6.42 -7.42
N GLY A 63 -5.54 5.72 -6.42
CA GLY A 63 -6.02 4.40 -6.00
C GLY A 63 -7.45 4.43 -5.45
N LEU A 64 -7.75 5.38 -4.56
CA LEU A 64 -9.08 5.54 -3.94
C LEU A 64 -10.16 5.86 -5.00
N ARG A 65 -9.84 6.67 -6.01
CA ARG A 65 -10.76 6.95 -7.11
C ARG A 65 -10.97 5.73 -7.99
N PHE A 66 -9.90 5.02 -8.33
CA PHE A 66 -9.97 3.83 -9.17
C PHE A 66 -10.75 2.69 -8.48
N CYS A 67 -10.54 2.51 -7.19
CA CYS A 67 -11.17 1.45 -6.40
C CYS A 67 -12.50 1.87 -5.74
N ARG A 68 -13.12 2.99 -6.12
CA ARG A 68 -14.31 3.53 -5.43
C ARG A 68 -15.42 2.49 -5.24
N ASP A 69 -15.88 1.88 -6.32
CA ASP A 69 -16.99 0.91 -6.27
C ASP A 69 -16.62 -0.36 -5.47
N LEU A 70 -15.33 -0.71 -5.46
CA LEU A 70 -14.81 -1.82 -4.68
C LEU A 70 -14.83 -1.46 -3.19
N ILE A 71 -14.35 -0.27 -2.84
CA ILE A 71 -14.27 0.25 -1.46
C ILE A 71 -15.66 0.32 -0.83
N ASP A 72 -16.68 0.73 -1.58
CA ASP A 72 -18.08 0.79 -1.11
C ASP A 72 -18.61 -0.59 -0.67
N GLN A 73 -17.96 -1.69 -1.08
CA GLN A 73 -18.30 -3.07 -0.71
C GLN A 73 -17.33 -3.67 0.34
N ARG A 74 -16.38 -2.89 0.86
CA ARG A 74 -15.40 -3.35 1.87
C ARG A 74 -15.66 -2.70 3.22
N GLN A 75 -15.26 -3.41 4.27
CA GLN A 75 -15.37 -2.92 5.65
C GLN A 75 -14.29 -1.90 6.02
N SER A 76 -13.14 -1.95 5.37
CA SER A 76 -12.00 -1.09 5.69
C SER A 76 -11.09 -0.89 4.48
N VAL A 77 -10.30 0.18 4.53
CA VAL A 77 -9.25 0.51 3.56
C VAL A 77 -7.95 0.69 4.33
N LEU A 78 -6.90 0.00 3.89
CA LEU A 78 -5.54 0.18 4.38
C LEU A 78 -4.74 0.96 3.35
N LEU A 79 -4.21 2.12 3.75
CA LEU A 79 -3.26 2.89 2.96
C LEU A 79 -1.84 2.61 3.49
N SER A 80 -0.93 2.28 2.58
CA SER A 80 0.47 2.00 2.88
C SER A 80 1.34 2.42 1.70
N ASN A 81 2.59 2.78 1.98
CA ASN A 81 3.60 3.13 0.99
C ASN A 81 4.82 2.19 1.11
N ASP A 82 5.83 2.39 0.27
CA ASP A 82 7.05 1.58 0.20
C ASP A 82 8.17 2.04 1.15
N SER A 83 7.90 3.03 2.02
CA SER A 83 8.83 3.50 3.04
C SER A 83 9.05 2.46 4.15
N PHE A 84 8.09 1.56 4.35
CA PHE A 84 8.20 0.46 5.32
C PHE A 84 9.09 -0.66 4.80
N TRP A 85 10.02 -1.10 5.64
CA TRP A 85 10.76 -2.35 5.43
C TRP A 85 10.02 -3.52 6.09
N GLY A 86 9.72 -4.58 5.36
CA GLY A 86 9.05 -5.74 5.94
C GLY A 86 8.46 -6.74 4.94
N PRO A 87 7.74 -7.76 5.45
CA PRO A 87 7.33 -7.93 6.84
C PRO A 87 8.45 -8.50 7.73
N ILE A 88 8.79 -7.82 8.83
CA ILE A 88 9.78 -8.30 9.83
C ILE A 88 9.21 -9.43 10.69
N ARG A 89 7.88 -9.43 10.88
CA ARG A 89 7.10 -10.45 11.61
C ARG A 89 5.78 -10.70 10.86
N PRO A 90 5.14 -11.87 11.04
CA PRO A 90 3.82 -12.13 10.45
C PRO A 90 2.79 -11.05 10.80
N LEU A 91 2.09 -10.53 9.78
CA LEU A 91 1.14 -9.43 9.95
C LEU A 91 -0.25 -9.86 10.43
N THR A 92 -0.56 -11.16 10.46
CA THR A 92 -1.89 -11.68 10.84
C THR A 92 -2.35 -11.14 12.18
N GLY A 93 -1.48 -11.12 13.20
CA GLY A 93 -1.83 -10.60 14.52
C GLY A 93 -2.14 -9.09 14.51
N LEU A 94 -1.39 -8.31 13.73
CA LEU A 94 -1.65 -6.88 13.56
C LEU A 94 -2.99 -6.66 12.85
N ILE A 95 -3.22 -7.33 11.72
CA ILE A 95 -4.43 -7.20 10.93
C ILE A 95 -5.67 -7.59 11.74
N ASN A 96 -5.60 -8.69 12.50
CA ASN A 96 -6.70 -9.09 13.39
C ASN A 96 -6.99 -8.03 14.46
N ARG A 97 -5.97 -7.36 15.01
CA ARG A 97 -6.18 -6.26 15.98
C ARG A 97 -6.84 -5.06 15.31
N LEU A 98 -6.41 -4.70 14.10
CA LEU A 98 -6.98 -3.58 13.34
C LEU A 98 -8.45 -3.85 12.99
N SER A 99 -8.77 -5.04 12.48
CA SER A 99 -10.15 -5.39 12.09
C SER A 99 -11.13 -5.51 13.25
N ASN A 100 -10.64 -5.69 14.49
CA ASN A 100 -11.48 -5.73 15.69
C ASN A 100 -11.57 -4.38 16.42
N SER A 101 -10.82 -3.37 15.95
CA SER A 101 -10.88 -2.02 16.52
C SER A 101 -12.24 -1.37 16.23
N GLN A 102 -12.69 -0.52 17.14
CA GLN A 102 -13.89 0.32 16.96
C GLN A 102 -13.54 1.75 16.49
N ALA A 103 -12.26 2.05 16.27
CA ALA A 103 -11.83 3.36 15.80
C ALA A 103 -12.10 3.55 14.31
N ASP A 104 -12.60 4.73 13.92
CA ASP A 104 -12.88 5.07 12.52
C ASP A 104 -11.59 5.23 11.68
N VAL A 105 -10.50 5.69 12.32
CA VAL A 105 -9.19 5.90 11.70
C VAL A 105 -8.09 5.40 12.65
N ILE A 106 -7.11 4.68 12.10
CA ILE A 106 -5.98 4.14 12.86
C ILE A 106 -4.68 4.49 12.13
N GLY A 107 -3.77 5.18 12.80
CA GLY A 107 -2.38 5.30 12.38
C GLY A 107 -1.52 4.25 13.08
N LEU A 108 -0.61 3.60 12.34
CA LEU A 108 0.37 2.68 12.95
C LEU A 108 1.53 3.42 13.60
N THR A 109 1.74 4.67 13.22
CA THR A 109 2.75 5.58 13.75
C THR A 109 2.10 6.92 14.07
N ASP A 110 2.57 7.56 15.12
CA ASP A 110 2.27 8.94 15.48
C ASP A 110 3.54 9.79 15.41
N ASN A 111 3.36 11.10 15.36
CA ASN A 111 4.44 12.07 15.38
C ASN A 111 4.06 13.26 16.26
N LEU A 112 5.02 13.72 17.05
CA LEU A 112 4.89 14.83 17.98
C LEU A 112 5.63 16.09 17.51
N MET A 113 6.27 16.03 16.33
CA MET A 113 6.91 17.17 15.70
C MET A 113 5.82 18.15 15.25
N TYR A 114 5.92 19.39 15.71
CA TYR A 114 4.91 20.45 15.60
C TYR A 114 3.72 20.27 16.54
N GLU A 115 2.89 19.25 16.31
CA GLU A 115 1.71 18.93 17.14
C GLU A 115 1.46 17.42 17.09
N PRO A 116 0.78 16.80 18.07
CA PRO A 116 0.42 15.39 18.00
C PRO A 116 -0.45 15.07 16.79
N HIS A 117 0.03 14.22 15.89
CA HIS A 117 -0.71 13.79 14.69
C HIS A 117 -0.39 12.35 14.29
N LEU A 118 -1.29 11.74 13.53
CA LEU A 118 -1.02 10.45 12.88
C LEU A 118 -0.03 10.66 11.74
N GLN A 119 0.97 9.78 11.65
CA GLN A 119 1.96 9.81 10.59
C GLN A 119 1.74 8.63 9.61
N SER A 120 2.10 8.85 8.35
CA SER A 120 2.22 7.80 7.33
C SER A 120 3.65 7.30 7.18
#